data_AF-A0A925DKF4-F1
#
_entry.id   AF-A0A925DKF4-F1
#
_cell.length_a   1.000
_cell.length_b   1.000
_cell.length_c   1.000
_cell.angle_alpha   90.00
_cell.angle_beta   90.00
_cell.angle_gamma   90.00
#
_symmetry.space_group_name_H-M   'P 1'
#
loop_
_entity.id
_entity.type
_entity.pdbx_description
1 polymer ?
#
loop_
_entity_poly.entity_id
_entity_poly.type
_entity_poly.pdbx_seq_one_letter_code
_entity_poly.pdbx_strand_id
1 'polypeptide(L)' 'YLISKGIADSRLTAIGYGETKPVADNAKAAGKAKNRRVEVVKK' A
#
# COMPACT_ATOMS: atom_id res chain seq x y z
N TYR A 1 2.20 9.66 -10.02
CA TYR A 1 1.14 9.09 -10.87
C TYR A 1 -0.25 9.64 -10.55
N LEU A 2 -0.76 9.53 -9.32
CA LEU A 2 -2.14 9.95 -8.99
C LEU A 2 -2.38 11.46 -9.13
N ILE A 3 -1.46 12.29 -8.64
CA ILE A 3 -1.55 13.76 -8.77
C ILE A 3 -1.49 14.18 -10.25
N SER A 4 -0.59 13.59 -11.04
CA SER A 4 -0.48 13.84 -12.48
C SER A 4 -1.72 13.39 -13.28
N LYS A 5 -2.61 12.58 -12.68
CA LYS A 5 -3.90 12.20 -13.29
C LYS A 5 -5.06 13.10 -12.82
N GLY A 6 -4.78 14.18 -12.09
CA GLY A 6 -5.76 15.20 -11.71
C GLY A 6 -6.36 15.01 -10.31
N ILE A 7 -5.86 14.07 -9.49
CA ILE A 7 -6.31 13.95 -8.10
C ILE A 7 -5.60 15.04 -7.28
N ALA A 8 -6.38 15.91 -6.64
CA ALA A 8 -5.86 16.95 -5.76
C ALA A 8 -5.03 16.34 -4.62
N ASP A 9 -3.85 16.90 -4.37
CA ASP A 9 -2.90 16.45 -3.35
C ASP A 9 -3.53 16.42 -1.94
N SER A 10 -4.37 17.41 -1.63
CA SER A 10 -5.10 17.51 -0.36
C SER A 10 -6.05 16.34 -0.06
N ARG A 11 -6.38 15.51 -1.06
CA ARG A 11 -7.23 14.32 -0.91
C ARG A 11 -6.43 13.04 -0.68
N LEU A 12 -5.09 13.11 -0.74
CA LEU A 12 -4.21 11.95 -0.68
C LEU A 12 -3.37 11.99 0.58
N THR A 13 -3.16 10.82 1.18
CA THR A 13 -2.19 10.63 2.26
C THR A 13 -1.48 9.31 2.00
N ALA A 14 -0.15 9.37 1.83
CA ALA A 14 0.67 8.19 1.63
C ALA A 14 1.25 7.73 2.98
N ILE A 15 0.95 6.49 3.37
CA ILE A 15 1.48 5.87 4.60
C ILE A 15 2.15 4.55 4.23
N GLY A 16 3.42 4.38 4.62
CA GLY A 16 4.16 3.14 4.47
C GLY A 16 4.06 2.29 5.74
N TYR A 17 3.41 1.12 5.66
CA TYR A 17 3.25 0.21 6.80
C TYR A 17 4.40 -0.81 6.96
N GLY A 18 5.27 -0.96 5.97
CA GLY A 18 6.34 -1.97 6.00
C GLY A 18 5.79 -3.37 6.29
N GLU A 19 6.40 -4.06 7.23
CA GLU A 19 6.02 -5.43 7.62
C GLU A 19 4.94 -5.50 8.70
N THR A 20 4.49 -4.36 9.22
CA THR A 20 3.59 -4.30 10.39
C THR A 20 2.13 -4.69 10.08
N LYS A 21 1.76 -4.76 8.80
CA LYS A 21 0.43 -5.17 8.33
C LYS A 21 0.50 -6.24 7.22
N PRO A 22 0.95 -7.46 7.55
CA PRO A 22 1.01 -8.56 6.59
C PRO A 22 -0.41 -9.09 6.29
N VAL A 23 -0.67 -9.42 5.03
CA VAL A 23 -1.87 -10.17 4.61
C VAL A 23 -1.57 -11.64 4.34
N ALA A 24 -0.30 -12.00 4.26
CA ALA A 24 0.19 -13.36 4.15
C ALA A 24 1.44 -13.54 5.03
N ASP A 25 1.78 -14.80 5.30
CA ASP A 25 2.97 -15.15 6.08
C ASP A 25 4.26 -14.62 5.44
N ASN A 26 5.04 -13.84 6.18
CA ASN A 26 6.33 -13.29 5.74
C ASN A 26 7.44 -14.35 5.69
N ALA A 27 7.28 -15.52 6.31
CA ALA A 27 8.31 -16.56 6.29
C ALA A 27 8.49 -17.17 4.89
N LYS A 28 7.45 -17.17 4.05
CA LYS A 28 7.48 -17.76 2.71
C LYS A 28 7.65 -16.69 1.63
N ALA A 29 8.47 -16.97 0.62
CA ALA A 29 8.68 -16.06 -0.52
C ALA A 29 7.36 -15.65 -1.21
N ALA A 30 6.44 -16.60 -1.37
CA ALA A 30 5.11 -16.34 -1.92
C ALA A 30 4.27 -15.39 -1.05
N GLY A 31 4.38 -15.48 0.28
CA GLY A 31 3.67 -14.59 1.19
C GLY A 31 4.30 -13.19 1.22
N LYS A 32 5.64 -13.08 1.19
CA LYS A 32 6.31 -11.78 0.99
C LYS A 32 5.90 -11.10 -0.32
N ALA A 33 5.76 -11.88 -1.40
CA ALA A 33 5.29 -11.34 -2.68
C ALA A 33 3.87 -10.77 -2.59
N LYS A 34 2.97 -11.46 -1.89
CA LYS A 34 1.61 -10.95 -1.61
C LYS A 34 1.61 -9.70 -0.72
N ASN A 35 2.57 -9.57 0.19
CA ASN A 35 2.64 -8.42 1.10
C ASN A 35 3.19 -7.15 0.45
N ARG A 36 3.94 -7.24 -0.66
CA ARG A 36 4.38 -6.09 -1.46
C ARG A 36 3.21 -5.52 -2.27
N ARG A 37 2.35 -4.74 -1.63
CA ARG A 37 1.12 -4.22 -2.21
C ARG A 37 0.88 -2.76 -1.84
N VAL A 38 0.02 -2.12 -2.63
CA VAL A 38 -0.51 -0.79 -2.38
C VAL A 38 -2.01 -0.92 -2.19
N GLU A 39 -2.54 -0.32 -1.13
CA GLU A 39 -3.98 -0.25 -0.87
C GLU A 39 -4.45 1.19 -0.90
N VAL A 40 -5.65 1.42 -1.45
CA VAL A 40 -6.32 2.72 -1.46
C VAL A 40 -7.60 2.59 -0.65
N VAL A 41 -7.66 3.28 0.48
CA VAL A 41 -8.81 3.24 1.39
C VAL A 41 -9.41 4.63 1.55
N LYS A 42 -10.74 4.70 1.64
CA LYS A 42 -11.47 5.92 1.98
C LYS A 42 -11.56 6.00 3.51
N LYS A 43 -11.27 7.17 4.08
CA LYS A 43 -11.60 7.46 5.48
C LYS A 43 -13.10 7.57 5.68
#